data_AF-A0A938JK92-F1
#
_entry.id   AF-A0A938JK92-F1
#
_cell.length_a   1.000
_cell.length_b   1.000
_cell.length_c   1.000
_cell.angle_alpha   90.00
_cell.angle_beta   90.00
_cell.angle_gamma   90.00
#
_symmetry.space_group_name_H-M   'P 1'
#
loop_
_entity.id
_entity.type
_entity.pdbx_description
1 polymer ?
#
loop_
_entity_poly.entity_id
_entity_poly.type
_entity_poly.pdbx_seq_one_letter_code
_entity_poly.pdbx_strand_id
1 'polypeptide(L)'
;LAEFNAEIIAGIVLVQLKKPYSRVFVWGFPNVMNMRSGEPESGSIANSLFTVALNQVWRNYKIPLRNTASAYSYSKKIDYQNGTERVIPALLSALSGATSIFFHGGLFCELTHHPVQAILDDDIAGMIGRFVQGIDVNDESLALELIHEVGPVPGQFIDRKHTMDWWKKETYIKKCSDGMTYPEWLRSGKKDCIYYAKKRMEKILGEHKVSIPLTDKQEAEIEKIMEDAREFYRKKGDLE
;
A
#
# COMPACT_ATOMS: atom_id res chain seq x y z
N LEU A 1 11.00 13.31 16.76
CA LEU A 1 11.07 11.91 17.24
C LEU A 1 10.86 11.82 18.75
N ALA A 2 11.64 12.55 19.56
CA ALA A 2 11.49 12.56 21.01
C ALA A 2 10.08 12.99 21.46
N GLU A 3 9.60 14.12 20.95
CA GLU A 3 8.24 14.64 21.20
C GLU A 3 7.16 13.62 20.83
N PHE A 4 7.14 13.17 19.57
CA PHE A 4 6.21 12.14 19.10
C PHE A 4 6.21 10.89 19.98
N ASN A 5 7.39 10.39 20.38
CA ASN A 5 7.46 9.22 21.26
C ASN A 5 6.87 9.52 22.65
N ALA A 6 7.12 10.71 23.21
CA ALA A 6 6.56 11.11 24.50
C ALA A 6 5.02 11.17 24.44
N GLU A 7 4.45 11.75 23.38
CA GLU A 7 3.00 11.84 23.18
C GLU A 7 2.34 10.46 23.10
N ILE A 8 2.88 9.58 22.25
CA ILE A 8 2.30 8.25 22.04
C ILE A 8 2.44 7.39 23.29
N ILE A 9 3.60 7.42 23.98
CA ILE A 9 3.80 6.66 25.21
C ILE A 9 2.83 7.14 26.30
N ALA A 10 2.61 8.45 26.44
CA ALA A 10 1.65 8.99 27.41
C ALA A 10 0.22 8.46 27.14
N GLY A 11 -0.20 8.44 25.88
CA GLY A 11 -1.49 7.85 25.47
C GLY A 11 -1.57 6.35 25.78
N ILE A 12 -0.51 5.59 25.50
CA ILE A 12 -0.45 4.15 25.82
C ILE A 12 -0.56 3.94 27.34
N VAL A 13 0.20 4.69 28.15
CA VAL A 13 0.14 4.59 29.62
C VAL A 13 -1.27 4.86 30.12
N LEU A 14 -1.95 5.90 29.63
CA LEU A 14 -3.33 6.20 30.00
C LEU A 14 -4.28 5.03 29.69
N VAL A 15 -4.18 4.45 28.50
CA VAL A 15 -5.01 3.29 28.10
C VAL A 15 -4.72 2.07 28.97
N GLN A 16 -3.44 1.80 29.25
CA GLN A 16 -3.05 0.66 30.10
C GLN A 16 -3.47 0.84 31.56
N LEU A 17 -3.49 2.07 32.08
CA LEU A 17 -3.99 2.37 33.43
C LEU A 17 -5.50 2.13 33.55
N LYS A 18 -6.27 2.48 32.51
CA LYS A 18 -7.72 2.25 32.50
C LYS A 18 -8.07 0.76 32.38
N LYS A 19 -7.37 0.05 31.50
CA LYS A 19 -7.56 -1.39 31.29
C LYS A 19 -6.23 -2.03 30.87
N PRO A 20 -5.54 -2.71 31.80
CA PRO A 20 -4.31 -3.44 31.49
C PRO A 20 -4.50 -4.44 30.36
N TYR A 21 -3.46 -4.63 29.56
CA TYR A 21 -3.44 -5.52 28.39
C TYR A 21 -4.36 -5.10 27.24
N SER A 22 -4.85 -3.86 27.25
CA SER A 22 -5.56 -3.31 26.09
C SER A 22 -4.64 -3.30 24.88
N ARG A 23 -5.13 -3.82 23.75
CA ARG A 23 -4.36 -3.85 22.51
C ARG A 23 -4.20 -2.43 22.00
N VAL A 24 -2.95 -2.01 21.83
CA VAL A 24 -2.59 -0.71 21.28
C VAL A 24 -1.78 -0.89 20.02
N PHE A 25 -1.86 0.10 19.17
CA PHE A 25 -1.22 0.13 17.88
C PHE A 25 -0.75 1.56 17.63
N VAL A 26 0.52 1.73 17.27
CA VAL A 26 1.11 3.07 17.08
C VAL A 26 0.85 3.57 15.68
N TRP A 27 0.36 4.80 15.56
CA TRP A 27 0.10 5.41 14.27
C TRP A 27 1.12 6.52 14.00
N GLY A 28 2.11 6.24 13.14
CA GLY A 28 3.10 7.20 12.69
C GLY A 28 2.59 8.07 11.53
N PHE A 29 2.29 9.33 11.82
CA PHE A 29 1.84 10.34 10.84
C PHE A 29 2.73 11.60 10.88
N PRO A 30 4.01 11.50 10.48
CA PRO A 30 4.86 12.68 10.40
C PRO A 30 4.52 13.52 9.17
N ASN A 31 4.35 14.83 9.35
CA ASN A 31 4.30 15.78 8.26
C ASN A 31 5.24 16.94 8.52
N VAL A 32 6.14 17.17 7.58
CA VAL A 32 6.88 18.42 7.51
C VAL A 32 6.03 19.51 6.88
N MET A 33 6.28 20.74 7.29
CA MET A 33 5.61 21.92 6.77
C MET A 33 6.44 22.51 5.64
N ASN A 34 5.77 22.90 4.56
CA ASN A 34 6.39 23.70 3.53
C ASN A 34 6.61 25.12 4.09
N MET A 35 7.87 25.52 4.30
CA MET A 35 8.17 26.82 4.94
C MET A 35 7.81 28.04 4.10
N ARG A 36 7.48 27.89 2.81
CA ARG A 36 7.03 28.98 1.95
C ARG A 36 5.53 29.21 2.04
N SER A 37 4.74 28.14 2.05
CA SER A 37 3.27 28.23 2.06
C SER A 37 2.64 28.01 3.43
N GLY A 38 3.36 27.40 4.37
CA GLY A 38 2.79 26.94 5.65
C GLY A 38 1.88 25.72 5.51
N GLU A 39 1.88 25.04 4.36
CA GLU A 39 1.04 23.87 4.10
C GLU A 39 1.77 22.57 4.42
N PRO A 40 1.07 21.49 4.79
CA PRO A 40 1.68 20.17 4.96
C PRO A 40 2.28 19.64 3.65
N GLU A 41 3.56 19.29 3.67
CA GLU A 41 4.28 18.73 2.53
C GLU A 41 4.27 17.20 2.58
N SER A 42 3.14 16.61 2.20
CA SER A 42 2.84 15.18 2.40
C SER A 42 3.77 14.20 1.67
N GLY A 43 4.55 14.63 0.68
CA GLY A 43 5.48 13.76 -0.07
C GLY A 43 6.96 13.88 0.30
N SER A 44 7.29 14.67 1.33
CA SER A 44 8.69 14.96 1.65
C SER A 44 9.46 13.71 2.11
N ILE A 45 10.69 13.57 1.62
CA ILE A 45 11.60 12.49 2.06
C ILE A 45 11.89 12.57 3.57
N ALA A 46 11.78 13.75 4.18
CA ALA A 46 11.92 13.93 5.62
C ALA A 46 10.87 13.13 6.42
N ASN A 47 9.64 13.00 5.89
CA ASN A 47 8.60 12.16 6.48
C ASN A 47 9.03 10.69 6.48
N SER A 48 9.68 10.24 5.41
CA SER A 48 10.20 8.88 5.31
C SER A 48 11.37 8.63 6.25
N LEU A 49 12.29 9.58 6.39
CA LEU A 49 13.42 9.48 7.33
C LEU A 49 12.92 9.35 8.77
N PHE A 50 11.95 10.18 9.16
CA PHE A 50 11.29 10.08 10.45
C PHE A 50 10.65 8.72 10.63
N THR A 51 9.92 8.25 9.62
CA THR A 51 9.21 6.98 9.63
C THR A 51 10.18 5.80 9.83
N VAL A 52 11.32 5.79 9.14
CA VAL A 52 12.34 4.74 9.32
C VAL A 52 12.89 4.72 10.74
N ALA A 53 13.20 5.89 11.31
CA ALA A 53 13.68 5.99 12.69
C ALA A 53 12.61 5.57 13.70
N LEU A 54 11.36 5.96 13.46
CA LEU A 54 10.21 5.58 14.28
C LEU A 54 10.03 4.06 14.31
N ASN A 55 10.11 3.41 13.14
CA ASN A 55 9.99 1.96 13.03
C ASN A 55 11.02 1.24 13.89
N GLN A 56 12.28 1.67 13.84
CA GLN A 56 13.37 1.07 14.62
C GLN A 56 13.11 1.20 16.13
N VAL A 57 12.65 2.36 16.59
CA VAL A 57 12.35 2.58 18.02
C VAL A 57 11.17 1.73 18.48
N TRP A 58 10.06 1.72 17.75
CA TRP A 58 8.84 1.02 18.17
C TRP A 58 8.91 -0.50 18.02
N ARG A 59 9.73 -1.00 17.10
CA ARG A 59 10.06 -2.43 17.06
C ARG A 59 10.77 -2.89 18.34
N ASN A 60 11.62 -2.05 18.94
CA ASN A 60 12.25 -2.39 20.22
C ASN A 60 11.23 -2.49 21.36
N TYR A 61 10.19 -1.65 21.34
CA TYR A 61 9.07 -1.76 22.29
C TYR A 61 8.14 -2.95 22.01
N LYS A 62 8.32 -3.66 20.88
CA LYS A 62 7.47 -4.77 20.43
C LYS A 62 5.98 -4.39 20.28
N ILE A 63 5.72 -3.13 19.97
CA ILE A 63 4.37 -2.63 19.71
C ILE A 63 4.20 -2.46 18.20
N PRO A 64 3.12 -3.01 17.61
CA PRO A 64 2.79 -2.83 16.20
C PRO A 64 2.66 -1.36 15.80
N LEU A 65 3.06 -1.03 14.57
CA LEU A 65 3.06 0.34 14.07
C LEU A 65 2.53 0.47 12.63
N ARG A 66 1.82 1.56 12.32
CA ARG A 66 1.31 1.93 10.98
C ARG A 66 2.03 3.15 10.49
N ASN A 67 2.53 3.06 9.28
CA ASN A 67 3.11 4.19 8.56
C ASN A 67 2.11 4.75 7.56
N THR A 68 2.17 6.06 7.37
CA THR A 68 1.31 6.79 6.41
C THR A 68 2.08 7.67 5.44
N ALA A 69 3.41 7.77 5.57
CA ALA A 69 4.22 8.66 4.73
C ALA A 69 4.03 8.39 3.22
N SER A 70 3.62 7.17 2.85
CA SER A 70 3.32 6.78 1.47
C SER A 70 1.88 6.98 1.02
N ALA A 71 0.95 7.25 1.95
CA ALA A 71 -0.48 7.28 1.67
C ALA A 71 -0.92 8.56 0.94
N TYR A 72 -0.16 9.63 1.12
CA TYR A 72 -0.56 10.97 0.73
C TYR A 72 0.56 11.61 -0.09
N SER A 73 0.26 11.98 -1.33
CA SER A 73 1.14 12.82 -2.15
C SER A 73 0.65 14.26 -2.08
N TYR A 74 1.56 15.22 -2.24
CA TYR A 74 1.18 16.62 -2.43
C TYR A 74 0.70 16.92 -3.87
N SER A 75 0.82 15.95 -4.79
CA SER A 75 0.35 16.09 -6.17
C SER A 75 -1.18 16.18 -6.23
N LYS A 76 -1.67 16.94 -7.22
CA LYS A 76 -3.11 17.18 -7.46
C LYS A 76 -3.67 16.22 -8.52
N LYS A 77 -2.80 15.41 -9.13
CA LYS A 77 -3.15 14.49 -10.22
C LYS A 77 -2.27 13.25 -10.17
N ILE A 78 -2.69 12.22 -10.88
CA ILE A 78 -1.90 11.00 -11.06
C ILE A 78 -0.78 11.31 -12.06
N ASP A 79 0.41 11.63 -11.55
CA ASP A 79 1.59 11.96 -12.33
C ASP A 79 2.90 11.43 -11.71
N TYR A 80 4.03 11.87 -12.27
CA TYR A 80 5.35 11.50 -11.78
C TYR A 80 5.58 11.88 -10.31
N GLN A 81 5.15 13.08 -9.89
CA GLN A 81 5.25 13.53 -8.50
C GLN A 81 4.48 12.59 -7.58
N ASN A 82 3.24 12.26 -7.96
CA ASN A 82 2.45 11.30 -7.20
C ASN A 82 3.13 9.93 -7.12
N GLY A 83 3.74 9.45 -8.21
CA GLY A 83 4.48 8.18 -8.20
C GLY A 83 5.67 8.18 -7.23
N THR A 84 6.53 9.20 -7.31
CA THR A 84 7.77 9.24 -6.51
C THR A 84 7.50 9.42 -5.02
N GLU A 85 6.58 10.33 -4.68
CA GLU A 85 6.19 10.63 -3.30
C GLU A 85 5.45 9.48 -2.61
N ARG A 86 5.05 8.44 -3.35
CA ARG A 86 4.35 7.27 -2.80
C ARG A 86 5.21 6.03 -2.75
N VAL A 87 5.89 5.71 -3.86
CA VAL A 87 6.68 4.47 -4.00
C VAL A 87 7.88 4.48 -3.05
N ILE A 88 8.62 5.59 -2.98
CA ILE A 88 9.82 5.67 -2.15
C ILE A 88 9.47 5.51 -0.66
N PRO A 89 8.51 6.27 -0.08
CA PRO A 89 8.16 6.09 1.33
C PRO A 89 7.55 4.73 1.64
N ALA A 90 6.82 4.13 0.69
CA ALA A 90 6.22 2.80 0.87
C ALA A 90 7.29 1.73 0.97
N LEU A 91 8.28 1.75 0.07
CA LEU A 91 9.41 0.83 0.09
C LEU A 91 10.25 1.00 1.36
N LEU A 92 10.55 2.25 1.75
CA LEU A 92 11.31 2.53 2.98
C LEU A 92 10.55 2.08 4.24
N SER A 93 9.23 2.25 4.27
CA SER A 93 8.39 1.76 5.37
C SER A 93 8.42 0.25 5.47
N ALA A 94 8.31 -0.45 4.33
CA ALA A 94 8.39 -1.90 4.29
C ALA A 94 9.77 -2.40 4.77
N LEU A 95 10.86 -1.81 4.28
CA LEU A 95 12.22 -2.23 4.62
C LEU A 95 12.63 -1.93 6.06
N SER A 96 12.09 -0.87 6.65
CA SER A 96 12.35 -0.53 8.05
C SER A 96 11.50 -1.34 9.04
N GLY A 97 10.62 -2.23 8.56
CA GLY A 97 9.86 -3.16 9.38
C GLY A 97 8.55 -2.59 9.94
N ALA A 98 7.84 -1.78 9.14
CA ALA A 98 6.48 -1.38 9.47
C ALA A 98 5.56 -2.60 9.60
N THR A 99 4.64 -2.60 10.58
CA THR A 99 3.65 -3.67 10.72
C THR A 99 2.50 -3.49 9.73
N SER A 100 2.12 -2.25 9.45
CA SER A 100 1.10 -1.90 8.49
C SER A 100 1.50 -0.63 7.74
N ILE A 101 1.13 -0.54 6.46
CA ILE A 101 1.35 0.65 5.64
C ILE A 101 -0.03 1.10 5.16
N PHE A 102 -0.44 2.31 5.58
CA PHE A 102 -1.57 2.99 4.96
C PHE A 102 -1.10 3.50 3.61
N PHE A 103 -1.85 3.18 2.55
CA PHE A 103 -1.33 3.38 1.21
C PHE A 103 -2.38 3.82 0.19
N HIS A 104 -3.52 3.15 0.09
CA HIS A 104 -4.33 3.22 -1.13
C HIS A 104 -5.14 4.52 -1.33
N GLY A 105 -5.02 5.08 -2.54
CA GLY A 105 -5.93 6.02 -3.17
C GLY A 105 -5.85 7.48 -2.74
N GLY A 106 -5.01 7.83 -1.76
CA GLY A 106 -4.83 9.23 -1.35
C GLY A 106 -4.21 10.09 -2.46
N LEU A 107 -4.73 11.31 -2.62
CA LEU A 107 -4.26 12.33 -3.54
C LEU A 107 -4.41 13.71 -2.87
N PHE A 108 -3.50 14.64 -3.12
CA PHE A 108 -3.48 15.97 -2.51
C PHE A 108 -3.67 15.94 -0.98
N CYS A 109 -2.62 15.50 -0.27
CA CYS A 109 -2.64 15.31 1.19
C CYS A 109 -3.78 14.35 1.60
N GLU A 110 -4.41 14.58 2.75
CA GLU A 110 -5.55 13.80 3.24
C GLU A 110 -6.89 14.26 2.67
N LEU A 111 -6.90 15.19 1.71
CA LEU A 111 -8.12 15.88 1.27
C LEU A 111 -8.85 15.18 0.13
N THR A 112 -8.17 14.34 -0.65
CA THR A 112 -8.79 13.69 -1.80
C THR A 112 -8.45 12.20 -1.87
N HIS A 113 -9.43 11.41 -2.30
CA HIS A 113 -9.25 10.01 -2.63
C HIS A 113 -9.65 9.76 -4.08
N HIS A 114 -8.84 9.02 -4.82
CA HIS A 114 -9.11 8.70 -6.22
C HIS A 114 -9.10 7.16 -6.44
N PRO A 115 -10.20 6.55 -6.90
CA PRO A 115 -10.29 5.10 -7.02
C PRO A 115 -9.31 4.51 -8.04
N VAL A 116 -9.05 5.22 -9.15
CA VAL A 116 -8.00 4.80 -10.11
C VAL A 116 -6.61 4.82 -9.48
N GLN A 117 -6.33 5.75 -8.56
CA GLN A 117 -5.06 5.77 -7.83
C GLN A 117 -4.95 4.54 -6.93
N ALA A 118 -6.03 4.14 -6.26
CA ALA A 118 -6.04 2.91 -5.45
C ALA A 118 -5.71 1.66 -6.29
N ILE A 119 -6.16 1.59 -7.55
CA ILE A 119 -5.80 0.49 -8.46
C ILE A 119 -4.31 0.50 -8.85
N LEU A 120 -3.72 1.68 -9.04
CA LEU A 120 -2.28 1.81 -9.30
C LEU A 120 -1.45 1.48 -8.05
N ASP A 121 -1.93 1.87 -6.88
CA ASP A 121 -1.31 1.55 -5.60
C ASP A 121 -1.32 0.04 -5.34
N ASP A 122 -2.36 -0.70 -5.76
CA ASP A 122 -2.38 -2.17 -5.65
C ASP A 122 -1.20 -2.81 -6.41
N ASP A 123 -0.84 -2.28 -7.59
CA ASP A 123 0.33 -2.74 -8.33
C ASP A 123 1.63 -2.44 -7.58
N ILE A 124 1.75 -1.25 -6.98
CA ILE A 124 2.93 -0.86 -6.18
C ILE A 124 3.03 -1.74 -4.92
N ALA A 125 1.90 -1.99 -4.24
CA ALA A 125 1.84 -2.86 -3.07
C ALA A 125 2.29 -4.29 -3.41
N GLY A 126 1.86 -4.82 -4.56
CA GLY A 126 2.32 -6.12 -5.04
C GLY A 126 3.81 -6.17 -5.38
N MET A 127 4.36 -5.11 -5.99
CA MET A 127 5.81 -4.99 -6.21
C MET A 127 6.60 -4.99 -4.90
N ILE A 128 6.16 -4.19 -3.93
CA ILE A 128 6.80 -4.12 -2.60
C ILE A 128 6.67 -5.46 -1.89
N GLY A 129 5.50 -6.11 -1.98
CA GLY A 129 5.28 -7.45 -1.43
C GLY A 129 6.25 -8.48 -2.00
N ARG A 130 6.42 -8.53 -3.33
CA ARG A 130 7.42 -9.39 -3.97
C ARG A 130 8.84 -9.03 -3.53
N PHE A 131 9.16 -7.74 -3.40
CA PHE A 131 10.50 -7.31 -2.95
C PHE A 131 10.79 -7.78 -1.51
N VAL A 132 9.83 -7.64 -0.60
CA VAL A 132 9.95 -8.03 0.82
C VAL A 132 10.09 -9.55 0.98
N GLN A 133 9.54 -10.35 0.06
CA GLN A 133 9.77 -11.81 0.05
C GLN A 133 11.24 -12.19 -0.13
N GLY A 134 12.07 -11.28 -0.67
CA GLY A 134 13.50 -11.52 -0.89
C GLY A 134 13.77 -12.51 -2.02
N ILE A 135 14.96 -13.10 -2.00
CA ILE A 135 15.38 -14.12 -2.97
C ILE A 135 15.35 -15.46 -2.26
N ASP A 136 14.61 -16.42 -2.81
CA ASP A 136 14.62 -17.79 -2.31
C ASP A 136 15.89 -18.49 -2.81
N VAL A 137 16.63 -19.12 -1.91
CA VAL A 137 17.91 -19.79 -2.21
C VAL A 137 17.78 -21.25 -1.86
N ASN A 138 17.53 -22.06 -2.88
CA ASN A 138 17.46 -23.52 -2.81
C ASN A 138 17.97 -24.12 -4.13
N ASP A 139 18.08 -25.45 -4.19
CA ASP A 139 18.66 -26.14 -5.34
C ASP A 139 17.89 -25.86 -6.65
N GLU A 140 16.56 -25.73 -6.57
CA GLU A 140 15.72 -25.41 -7.74
C GLU A 140 15.89 -23.96 -8.19
N SER A 141 15.98 -23.00 -7.25
CA SER A 141 16.10 -21.58 -7.58
C SER A 141 17.51 -21.21 -8.10
N LEU A 142 18.54 -21.93 -7.65
CA LEU A 142 19.91 -21.77 -8.16
C LEU A 142 20.07 -22.26 -9.62
N ALA A 143 19.28 -23.26 -10.02
CA ALA A 143 19.23 -23.78 -11.39
C ALA A 143 20.61 -24.20 -11.96
N LEU A 144 21.52 -24.69 -11.11
CA LEU A 144 22.90 -25.02 -11.51
C LEU A 144 22.97 -26.06 -12.63
N GLU A 145 22.16 -27.11 -12.55
CA GLU A 145 22.09 -28.16 -13.58
C GLU A 145 21.67 -27.58 -14.94
N LEU A 146 20.67 -26.69 -14.95
CA LEU A 146 20.22 -26.02 -16.16
C LEU A 146 21.31 -25.12 -16.75
N ILE A 147 22.04 -24.39 -15.91
CA ILE A 147 23.17 -23.55 -16.34
C ILE A 147 24.26 -24.41 -16.99
N HIS A 148 24.57 -25.56 -16.41
CA HIS A 148 25.52 -26.51 -16.99
C HIS A 148 25.02 -27.16 -18.29
N GLU A 149 23.72 -27.47 -18.38
CA GLU A 149 23.09 -28.04 -19.58
C GLU A 149 23.11 -27.07 -20.77
N VAL A 150 22.75 -25.80 -20.52
CA VAL A 150 22.69 -24.76 -21.56
C VAL A 150 24.10 -24.39 -22.06
N GLY A 151 25.08 -24.36 -21.15
CA GLY A 151 26.47 -24.10 -21.50
C GLY A 151 26.75 -22.68 -22.03
N PRO A 152 27.97 -22.41 -22.53
CA PRO A 152 28.32 -21.12 -23.10
C PRO A 152 27.62 -20.84 -24.44
N VAL A 153 27.80 -19.63 -24.98
CA VAL A 153 27.18 -19.17 -26.25
C VAL A 153 27.30 -20.24 -27.35
N PRO A 154 26.20 -20.59 -28.06
CA PRO A 154 24.90 -19.90 -28.13
C PRO A 154 23.82 -20.46 -27.18
N GLY A 155 24.13 -20.65 -25.90
CA GLY A 155 23.14 -21.01 -24.89
C GLY A 155 22.06 -19.94 -24.64
N GLN A 156 20.78 -20.35 -24.63
CA GLN A 156 19.64 -19.53 -24.22
C GLN A 156 18.74 -20.29 -23.23
N PHE A 157 18.06 -19.54 -22.37
CA PHE A 157 17.18 -20.08 -21.31
C PHE A 157 15.67 -19.93 -21.62
N ILE A 158 15.31 -19.12 -22.62
CA ILE A 158 13.91 -18.72 -22.85
C ILE A 158 12.96 -19.89 -23.20
N ASP A 159 13.50 -20.93 -23.84
CA ASP A 159 12.78 -22.13 -24.26
C ASP A 159 12.83 -23.26 -23.21
N ARG A 160 13.45 -23.02 -22.06
CA ARG A 160 13.64 -24.03 -21.02
C ARG A 160 12.43 -24.14 -20.12
N LYS A 161 12.09 -25.39 -19.78
CA LYS A 161 10.96 -25.71 -18.88
C LYS A 161 11.09 -24.99 -17.54
N HIS A 162 12.31 -24.98 -16.97
CA HIS A 162 12.59 -24.27 -15.73
C HIS A 162 12.22 -22.78 -15.84
N THR A 163 12.63 -22.08 -16.89
CA THR A 163 12.26 -20.68 -17.10
C THR A 163 10.75 -20.49 -17.20
N MET A 164 10.04 -21.38 -17.90
CA MET A 164 8.57 -21.34 -17.99
C MET A 164 7.86 -21.54 -16.66
N ASP A 165 8.41 -22.37 -15.78
CA ASP A 165 7.87 -22.66 -14.45
C ASP A 165 8.18 -21.54 -13.43
N TRP A 166 9.32 -20.87 -13.58
CA TRP A 166 9.84 -19.90 -12.60
C TRP A 166 9.58 -18.44 -12.91
N TRP A 167 9.48 -18.02 -14.18
CA TRP A 167 9.43 -16.58 -14.52
C TRP A 167 8.27 -15.83 -13.85
N LYS A 168 7.07 -16.44 -13.76
CA LYS A 168 5.90 -15.82 -13.10
C LYS A 168 5.98 -15.84 -11.58
N LYS A 169 6.78 -16.75 -11.01
CA LYS A 169 6.99 -16.87 -9.56
C LYS A 169 8.02 -15.84 -9.09
N GLU A 170 9.10 -15.69 -9.86
CA GLU A 170 10.20 -14.78 -9.52
C GLU A 170 9.92 -13.32 -9.89
N THR A 171 9.13 -13.07 -10.94
CA THR A 171 8.80 -11.71 -11.34
C THR A 171 7.42 -11.29 -10.85
N TYR A 172 7.28 -10.03 -10.46
CA TYR A 172 5.97 -9.42 -10.26
C TYR A 172 5.48 -8.78 -11.56
N ILE A 173 4.40 -9.33 -12.12
CA ILE A 173 3.77 -8.81 -13.34
C ILE A 173 2.72 -7.78 -12.95
N LYS A 174 3.05 -6.50 -13.18
CA LYS A 174 2.13 -5.38 -12.98
C LYS A 174 0.91 -5.51 -13.88
N LYS A 175 -0.27 -5.18 -13.37
CA LYS A 175 -1.55 -5.32 -14.09
C LYS A 175 -1.95 -4.04 -14.83
N CYS A 176 -1.41 -2.89 -14.43
CA CYS A 176 -1.72 -1.56 -14.96
C CYS A 176 -0.53 -0.90 -15.67
N SER A 177 0.55 -1.65 -15.94
CA SER A 177 1.68 -1.18 -16.76
C SER A 177 1.66 -1.82 -18.14
N ASP A 178 2.13 -1.08 -19.14
CA ASP A 178 2.40 -1.62 -20.46
C ASP A 178 3.75 -2.35 -20.50
N GLY A 179 3.81 -3.46 -21.24
CA GLY A 179 5.01 -4.23 -21.56
C GLY A 179 5.16 -4.54 -23.05
N MET A 180 4.36 -3.91 -23.92
CA MET A 180 4.40 -4.06 -25.37
C MET A 180 5.64 -3.42 -25.97
N THR A 181 6.02 -3.87 -27.17
CA THR A 181 7.02 -3.16 -27.98
C THR A 181 6.47 -1.82 -28.46
N TYR A 182 7.35 -0.87 -28.78
CA TYR A 182 6.93 0.45 -29.25
C TYR A 182 6.00 0.41 -30.48
N PRO A 183 6.25 -0.40 -31.53
CA PRO A 183 5.34 -0.49 -32.67
C PRO A 183 3.95 -1.05 -32.30
N GLU A 184 3.88 -2.00 -31.36
CA GLU A 184 2.61 -2.55 -30.88
C GLU A 184 1.84 -1.52 -30.05
N TRP A 185 2.52 -0.80 -29.16
CA TRP A 185 1.93 0.28 -28.37
C TRP A 185 1.36 1.40 -29.25
N LEU A 186 2.08 1.74 -30.34
CA LEU A 186 1.61 2.73 -31.31
C LEU A 186 0.30 2.28 -31.98
N ARG A 187 0.21 1.01 -32.40
CA ARG A 187 -0.98 0.42 -33.02
C ARG A 187 -2.14 0.22 -32.04
N SER A 188 -1.84 0.02 -30.76
CA SER A 188 -2.84 -0.25 -29.71
C SER A 188 -3.52 1.03 -29.17
N GLY A 189 -3.15 2.20 -29.71
CA GLY A 189 -3.74 3.49 -29.37
C GLY A 189 -3.00 4.23 -28.25
N LYS A 190 -1.71 3.92 -28.02
CA LYS A 190 -0.85 4.63 -27.06
C LYS A 190 -1.41 4.66 -25.62
N LYS A 191 -1.96 3.53 -25.18
CA LYS A 191 -2.60 3.42 -23.87
C LYS A 191 -1.59 3.61 -22.75
N ASP A 192 -1.98 4.35 -21.72
CA ASP A 192 -1.15 4.62 -20.54
C ASP A 192 -1.64 3.82 -19.32
N CYS A 193 -0.92 3.96 -18.20
CA CYS A 193 -1.26 3.26 -16.97
C CYS A 193 -2.63 3.66 -16.41
N ILE A 194 -3.07 4.90 -16.65
CA ILE A 194 -4.37 5.40 -16.20
C ILE A 194 -5.50 4.67 -16.94
N TYR A 195 -5.35 4.47 -18.26
CA TYR A 195 -6.29 3.68 -19.05
C TYR A 195 -6.42 2.25 -18.52
N TYR A 196 -5.31 1.56 -18.30
CA TYR A 196 -5.34 0.19 -17.78
C TYR A 196 -5.92 0.11 -16.37
N ALA A 197 -5.61 1.08 -15.50
CA ALA A 197 -6.16 1.16 -14.15
C ALA A 197 -7.68 1.40 -14.16
N LYS A 198 -8.19 2.29 -15.03
CA LYS A 198 -9.64 2.50 -15.21
C LYS A 198 -10.34 1.23 -15.68
N LYS A 199 -9.80 0.57 -16.71
CA LYS A 199 -10.38 -0.69 -17.22
C LYS A 199 -10.39 -1.78 -16.15
N ARG A 200 -9.34 -1.86 -15.33
CA ARG A 200 -9.27 -2.79 -14.20
C ARG A 200 -10.27 -2.45 -13.11
N MET A 201 -10.44 -1.16 -12.79
CA MET A 201 -11.45 -0.68 -11.85
C MET A 201 -12.86 -1.09 -12.30
N GLU A 202 -13.22 -0.81 -13.56
CA GLU A 202 -14.52 -1.18 -14.14
C GLU A 202 -14.75 -2.70 -14.07
N LYS A 203 -13.73 -3.49 -14.41
CA LYS A 203 -13.79 -4.95 -14.30
C LYS A 203 -14.05 -5.41 -12.87
N ILE A 204 -13.31 -4.87 -11.90
CA ILE A 204 -13.49 -5.23 -10.48
C ILE A 204 -14.90 -4.85 -10.03
N LEU A 205 -15.37 -3.65 -10.33
CA LEU A 205 -16.71 -3.21 -9.92
C LEU A 205 -17.84 -4.02 -10.59
N GLY A 206 -17.64 -4.46 -11.84
CA GLY A 206 -18.63 -5.26 -12.56
C GLY A 206 -18.65 -6.75 -12.19
N GLU A 207 -17.52 -7.31 -11.76
CA GLU A 207 -17.37 -8.74 -11.48
C GLU A 207 -17.29 -9.09 -9.99
N HIS A 208 -17.08 -8.10 -9.10
CA HIS A 208 -16.87 -8.35 -7.67
C HIS A 208 -18.09 -9.00 -7.03
N LYS A 209 -17.85 -10.12 -6.37
CA LYS A 209 -18.80 -10.80 -5.49
C LYS A 209 -18.22 -10.89 -4.09
N VAL A 210 -19.03 -10.53 -3.11
CA VAL A 210 -18.65 -10.68 -1.69
C VAL A 210 -18.50 -12.17 -1.40
N SER A 211 -17.29 -12.58 -1.00
CA SER A 211 -16.96 -13.99 -0.80
C SER A 211 -17.61 -14.59 0.45
N ILE A 212 -17.81 -13.78 1.48
CA ILE A 212 -18.48 -14.15 2.72
C ILE A 212 -19.52 -13.06 3.00
N PRO A 213 -20.75 -13.19 2.46
CA PRO A 213 -21.81 -12.24 2.75
C PRO A 213 -22.20 -12.33 4.22
N LEU A 214 -22.74 -11.23 4.74
CA LEU A 214 -23.38 -11.25 6.04
C LEU A 214 -24.61 -12.14 5.99
N THR A 215 -24.93 -12.80 7.10
CA THR A 215 -26.20 -13.51 7.22
C THR A 215 -27.35 -12.50 7.33
N ASP A 216 -28.54 -12.86 6.86
CA ASP A 216 -29.74 -12.00 6.95
C ASP A 216 -29.97 -11.48 8.38
N LYS A 217 -29.66 -12.31 9.38
CA LYS A 217 -29.75 -11.93 10.80
C LYS A 217 -28.75 -10.82 11.16
N GLN A 218 -27.50 -10.92 10.68
CA GLN A 218 -26.48 -9.89 10.93
C GLN A 218 -26.80 -8.59 10.20
N GLU A 219 -27.32 -8.66 8.96
CA GLU A 219 -27.75 -7.47 8.23
C GLU A 219 -28.91 -6.77 8.94
N ALA A 220 -29.92 -7.51 9.37
CA ALA A 220 -31.05 -6.97 10.12
C ALA A 220 -30.63 -6.34 11.46
N GLU A 221 -29.66 -6.94 12.16
CA GLU A 221 -29.13 -6.41 13.41
C GLU A 221 -28.34 -5.11 13.18
N ILE A 222 -27.55 -5.03 12.12
CA ILE A 222 -26.85 -3.79 11.73
C ILE A 222 -27.85 -2.70 11.38
N GLU A 223 -28.87 -2.99 10.56
CA GLU A 223 -29.86 -1.97 10.19
C GLU A 223 -30.61 -1.46 11.42
N LYS A 224 -30.99 -2.34 12.34
CA LYS A 224 -31.61 -1.93 13.60
C LYS A 224 -30.71 -0.98 14.41
N ILE A 225 -29.42 -1.29 14.56
CA ILE A 225 -28.47 -0.42 15.26
C ILE A 225 -28.39 0.94 14.57
N MET A 226 -28.40 0.97 13.23
CA MET A 226 -28.37 2.20 12.45
C MET A 226 -29.65 3.01 12.60
N GLU A 227 -30.82 2.37 12.62
CA GLU A 227 -32.12 3.00 12.87
C GLU A 227 -32.20 3.61 14.27
N ASP A 228 -31.83 2.84 15.30
CA ASP A 228 -31.80 3.30 16.69
C ASP A 228 -30.89 4.55 16.83
N ALA A 229 -29.72 4.53 16.17
CA ALA A 229 -28.82 5.68 16.13
C ALA A 229 -29.44 6.88 15.41
N ARG A 230 -30.03 6.68 14.22
CA ARG A 230 -30.69 7.75 13.45
C ARG A 230 -31.82 8.39 14.26
N GLU A 231 -32.66 7.59 14.92
CA GLU A 231 -33.72 8.10 15.79
C GLU A 231 -33.18 8.93 16.95
N PHE A 232 -32.14 8.45 17.62
CA PHE A 232 -31.51 9.16 18.73
C PHE A 232 -31.02 10.54 18.29
N TYR A 233 -30.30 10.62 17.17
CA TYR A 233 -29.78 11.89 16.65
C TYR A 233 -30.87 12.82 16.09
N ARG A 234 -31.94 12.28 15.48
CA ARG A 234 -33.12 13.08 15.09
C ARG A 234 -33.81 13.69 16.30
N LYS A 235 -34.02 12.92 17.37
CA LYS A 235 -34.62 13.42 18.62
C LYS A 235 -33.77 14.52 19.27
N LYS A 236 -32.45 14.48 19.07
CA LYS A 236 -31.50 15.48 19.56
C LYS A 236 -31.38 16.71 18.64
N GLY A 237 -31.94 16.67 17.43
CA GLY A 237 -31.86 17.74 16.42
C GLY A 237 -30.54 17.80 15.64
N ASP A 238 -29.70 16.77 15.73
CA ASP A 238 -28.40 16.69 15.05
C ASP A 238 -28.53 16.10 13.61
N LEU A 239 -29.70 15.56 13.26
CA LEU A 239 -30.05 15.07 11.93
C LEU A 239 -31.41 15.66 11.52
N GLU A 240 -31.49 16.17 10.29
CA GLU A 240 -32.78 16.50 9.64
C GLU A 240 -33.66 15.25 9.41
#